data_AF-A0A8K0Y3D9-F1
#
_entry.id   AF-A0A8K0Y3D9-F1
#
_cell.length_a   1.000
_cell.length_b   1.000
_cell.length_c   1.000
_cell.angle_alpha   90.00
_cell.angle_beta   90.00
_cell.angle_gamma   90.00
#
_symmetry.space_group_name_H-M   'P 1'
#
loop_
_entity.id
_entity.type
_entity.pdbx_description
1 polymer ?
#
loop_
_entity_poly.entity_id
_entity_poly.type
_entity_poly.pdbx_seq_one_letter_code
_entity_poly.pdbx_strand_id
1 'polypeptide(L)' 'MNRTTQSTNIKQAINTLLDKGLTDKQDIYTKVVEELGVPRPTVRRVARDLRNELLQKIKILQSEVPELEVNSKSAAESSD' A
#
# COMPACT_ATOMS: atom_id res chain seq x y z
N MET A 1 -14.22 -24.29 -7.12
CA MET A 1 -12.90 -23.86 -7.61
C MET A 1 -12.77 -22.37 -7.34
N ASN A 2 -12.06 -22.01 -6.27
CA ASN A 2 -11.89 -20.60 -5.89
C ASN A 2 -10.99 -19.94 -6.91
N ARG A 3 -11.59 -19.13 -7.78
CA ARG A 3 -10.90 -18.41 -8.85
C ARG A 3 -10.13 -17.25 -8.18
N THR A 4 -9.02 -17.54 -7.53
CA THR A 4 -8.14 -16.51 -7.00
C THR A 4 -7.64 -15.69 -8.19
N THR A 5 -8.14 -14.47 -8.33
CA THR A 5 -7.79 -13.60 -9.45
C THR A 5 -6.32 -13.19 -9.32
N GLN A 6 -5.61 -13.12 -10.45
CA GLN A 6 -4.19 -12.72 -10.49
C GLN A 6 -3.94 -11.40 -9.72
N SER A 7 -4.89 -10.46 -9.75
CA SER A 7 -4.84 -9.23 -8.97
C SER A 7 -4.82 -9.47 -7.46
N THR A 8 -5.59 -10.43 -6.95
CA THR A 8 -5.62 -10.80 -5.53
C THR A 8 -4.28 -11.35 -5.07
N ASN A 9 -3.67 -12.25 -5.84
CA ASN A 9 -2.34 -12.80 -5.53
C ASN A 9 -1.26 -11.70 -5.51
N ILE A 10 -1.30 -10.78 -6.50
CA ILE A 10 -0.36 -9.65 -6.55
C ILE A 10 -0.54 -8.74 -5.33
N LYS A 11 -1.78 -8.40 -4.94
CA LYS A 11 -2.05 -7.59 -3.75
C LYS A 11 -1.53 -8.25 -2.48
N GLN A 12 -1.76 -9.55 -2.34
CA GLN A 12 -1.30 -10.32 -1.18
C GLN A 12 0.24 -10.36 -1.10
N ALA A 13 0.93 -10.57 -2.23
CA ALA A 13 2.39 -10.53 -2.28
C ALA A 13 2.93 -9.14 -1.91
N ILE A 14 2.34 -8.07 -2.44
CA ILE A 14 2.72 -6.69 -2.09
C ILE A 14 2.55 -6.45 -0.58
N ASN A 15 1.39 -6.79 0.00
CA ASN A 15 1.16 -6.62 1.44
C ASN A 15 2.17 -7.44 2.27
N THR A 16 2.43 -8.69 1.88
CA THR A 16 3.40 -9.54 2.58
C THR A 16 4.81 -8.91 2.59
N LEU A 17 5.22 -8.25 1.51
CA LEU A 17 6.51 -7.56 1.44
C LEU A 17 6.52 -6.29 2.29
N LEU A 18 5.42 -5.52 2.30
CA LEU A 18 5.25 -4.36 3.17
C LEU A 18 5.26 -4.75 4.65
N ASP A 19 4.58 -5.83 5.03
CA ASP A 19 4.53 -6.37 6.40
C ASP A 19 5.90 -6.87 6.86
N LYS A 20 6.74 -7.34 5.92
CA LYS A 20 8.16 -7.66 6.16
C LYS A 20 9.06 -6.42 6.29
N GLY A 21 8.50 -5.22 6.18
CA GLY A 21 9.21 -3.95 6.33
C GLY A 21 9.91 -3.46 5.07
N LEU A 22 9.65 -4.04 3.89
CA LEU A 22 10.16 -3.46 2.66
C LEU A 22 9.45 -2.14 2.37
N THR A 23 10.23 -1.09 2.13
CA THR A 23 9.72 0.24 1.83
C THR A 23 10.12 0.73 0.44
N ASP A 24 11.15 0.15 -0.18
CA ASP A 24 11.52 0.49 -1.55
C ASP A 24 10.52 -0.09 -2.56
N LYS A 25 9.89 0.82 -3.30
CA LYS A 25 8.82 0.50 -4.24
C LYS A 25 9.33 -0.32 -5.43
N GLN A 26 10.54 -0.06 -5.92
CA GLN A 26 11.07 -0.79 -7.07
C GLN A 26 11.48 -2.20 -6.70
N ASP A 27 12.03 -2.40 -5.50
CA ASP A 27 12.39 -3.69 -4.95
C ASP A 27 11.16 -4.55 -4.72
N ILE A 28 10.08 -3.96 -4.16
CA ILE A 28 8.79 -4.65 -4.03
C ILE A 28 8.30 -5.11 -5.40
N TYR A 29 8.35 -4.25 -6.42
CA TYR A 29 7.90 -4.63 -7.76
C TYR A 29 8.78 -5.72 -8.38
N THR A 30 10.10 -5.65 -8.20
CA THR A 30 11.03 -6.67 -8.69
C THR A 30 10.74 -8.02 -8.02
N LYS A 31 10.63 -8.06 -6.68
CA LYS A 31 10.35 -9.30 -5.94
C LYS A 31 9.00 -9.93 -6.30
N VAL A 32 7.95 -9.14 -6.50
CA VAL A 32 6.65 -9.66 -6.93
C VAL A 32 6.71 -10.23 -8.36
N VAL A 33 7.48 -9.62 -9.26
CA VAL A 33 7.71 -10.16 -10.61
C VAL A 33 8.46 -11.49 -10.54
N GLU A 34 9.52 -11.57 -9.73
CA GLU A 34 10.32 -12.78 -9.52
C GLU A 34 9.50 -13.92 -8.90
N GLU A 35 8.67 -13.62 -7.90
CA GLU A 35 7.89 -14.62 -7.15
C GLU A 35 6.69 -15.15 -7.95
N LEU A 36 5.97 -14.26 -8.66
CA LEU A 36 4.72 -14.62 -9.33
C LEU A 36 4.85 -14.78 -10.86
N GLY A 37 6.00 -14.44 -11.44
CA GLY A 37 6.23 -14.52 -12.89
C GLY A 37 5.37 -13.56 -13.72
N VAL A 38 4.80 -12.52 -13.12
CA VAL A 38 3.87 -11.59 -13.79
C VAL A 38 4.60 -10.38 -14.37
N PRO A 39 4.10 -9.77 -15.46
CA PRO A 39 4.73 -8.57 -16.02
C PRO A 39 4.72 -7.38 -15.06
N ARG A 40 5.84 -6.64 -14.99
CA ARG A 40 5.97 -5.42 -14.16
C ARG A 40 4.89 -4.36 -14.41
N PRO A 41 4.39 -4.12 -15.64
CA PRO A 41 3.24 -3.24 -15.87
C PRO A 41 1.97 -3.69 -15.13
N THR A 42 1.72 -5.00 -15.05
CA THR A 42 0.60 -5.58 -14.32
C THR A 42 0.75 -5.34 -12.83
N VAL A 43 1.93 -5.59 -12.26
CA VAL A 43 2.23 -5.29 -10.84
C VAL A 43 2.00 -3.82 -10.53
N ARG A 44 2.51 -2.91 -11.38
CA ARG A 44 2.32 -1.46 -11.21
C ARG A 44 0.85 -1.05 -11.22
N ARG A 45 0.04 -1.63 -12.12
CA ARG A 45 -1.40 -1.36 -12.17
C ARG A 45 -2.07 -1.80 -10.87
N VAL A 46 -1.86 -3.05 -10.46
CA VAL A 46 -2.47 -3.60 -9.25
C VAL A 46 -1.99 -2.89 -7.98
N ALA A 47 -0.73 -2.45 -7.92
CA ALA A 47 -0.21 -1.66 -6.82
C ALA A 47 -0.91 -0.29 -6.70
N ARG A 48 -1.25 0.34 -7.84
CA ARG A 48 -2.05 1.59 -7.84
C ARG A 48 -3.46 1.32 -7.33
N ASP A 49 -4.08 0.24 -7.77
CA ASP A 49 -5.44 -0.15 -7.32
C ASP A 49 -5.46 -0.40 -5.81
N LEU A 50 -4.47 -1.18 -5.32
CA LEU A 50 -4.29 -1.45 -3.88
C LEU A 50 -4.11 -0.17 -3.07
N ARG A 51 -3.27 0.77 -3.54
CA ARG A 51 -3.09 2.06 -2.88
C ARG A 51 -4.42 2.82 -2.77
N ASN A 52 -5.19 2.87 -3.85
CA ASN A 52 -6.48 3.59 -3.85
C ASN A 52 -7.47 2.94 -2.87
N GLU A 53 -7.52 1.61 -2.81
CA GLU A 53 -8.35 0.87 -1.85
C GLU A 53 -7.94 1.16 -0.40
N LEU A 54 -6.63 1.18 -0.11
CA LEU A 54 -6.11 1.50 1.23
C LEU A 54 -6.44 2.95 1.62
N LEU A 55 -6.24 3.92 0.72
CA LEU A 55 -6.59 5.32 0.97
C LEU A 55 -8.09 5.50 1.22
N GLN A 56 -8.94 4.79 0.48
CA GLN A 56 -10.39 4.81 0.71
C GLN A 56 -10.76 4.24 2.09
N LYS A 57 -10.14 3.12 2.50
CA LYS A 57 -10.34 2.55 3.84
C LYS A 57 -9.88 3.51 4.93
N ILE A 58 -8.71 4.11 4.78
CA ILE A 58 -8.19 5.13 5.70
C ILE A 58 -9.17 6.29 5.83
N LYS A 59 -9.69 6.82 4.72
CA LYS A 59 -10.68 7.91 4.73
C LYS A 59 -11.94 7.55 5.51
N ILE A 60 -12.46 6.33 5.35
CA ILE A 60 -13.65 5.86 6.09
C ILE A 60 -13.33 5.76 7.59
N LEU A 61 -12.22 5.12 7.97
CA LEU A 61 -11.83 4.95 9.37
C LEU A 61 -11.51 6.29 10.07
N GLN A 62 -10.97 7.26 9.33
CA GLN A 62 -10.74 8.61 9.84
C GLN A 62 -12.03 9.42 9.96
N SER A 63 -13.08 9.13 9.16
CA SER A 63 -14.34 9.89 9.23
C SER A 63 -15.11 9.72 10.55
N GLU A 64 -14.81 8.67 11.31
CA GLU A 64 -15.36 8.41 12.64
C GLU A 64 -14.53 9.06 13.77
N VAL A 65 -13.32 9.55 13.46
CA VAL A 65 -12.45 10.27 14.39
C VAL A 65 -12.60 11.77 14.10
N PRO A 66 -13.20 12.58 15.00
CA PRO A 66 -13.24 14.02 14.84
C PRO A 66 -11.83 14.57 14.59
N GLU A 67 -11.72 15.54 13.68
CA GLU A 67 -10.50 16.11 13.08
C GLU A 67 -9.54 16.82 14.09
N LEU A 68 -9.62 16.51 15.38
CA LEU A 68 -8.97 17.24 16.47
C LEU A 68 -7.55 16.76 16.82
N GLU A 69 -7.03 15.67 16.25
CA GLU A 69 -5.72 15.12 16.68
C GLU A 69 -4.73 14.75 15.56
N VAL A 70 -4.70 15.49 14.43
CA VAL A 70 -3.67 15.22 13.39
C VAL A 70 -2.75 16.41 13.11
N ASN A 71 -3.06 17.62 13.57
CA ASN A 71 -2.28 18.82 13.22
C ASN A 71 -1.30 19.33 14.29
N SER A 72 -1.02 18.58 15.37
CA SER A 72 -0.19 19.05 16.50
C SER A 72 1.27 18.56 16.51
N LYS A 73 1.80 17.95 15.43
CA LYS A 73 3.20 17.48 15.41
C LYS A 73 4.13 18.09 14.35
N SER A 74 3.69 19.04 13.53
CA SER A 74 4.54 19.62 12.47
C SER A 74 4.85 21.13 12.60
N ALA A 75 4.55 21.75 13.74
CA ALA A 75 4.83 23.19 13.97
C ALA A 75 5.78 23.49 15.15
N ALA A 76 6.37 22.49 15.81
CA ALA A 76 7.18 22.70 17.03
C ALA A 76 8.71 22.63 16.83
N GLU A 77 9.21 22.48 15.61
CA GLU A 77 10.66 22.45 15.31
C GLU A 77 11.03 23.50 14.26
N SER A 78 10.80 24.78 14.55
CA SER A 78 11.49 25.88 13.88
C SER A 78 11.40 27.18 14.69
N SER A 79 11.89 27.15 15.93
CA SER A 79 12.21 28.35 16.72
C SER A 79 13.26 27.98 17.79
N ASP A 80 14.53 27.97 17.40
CA ASP A 80 15.67 28.45 18.20
C ASP A 80 16.90 28.61 17.29
#